data_AF-X1D6Q5-F1
#
_entry.id   AF-X1D6Q5-F1
#
_cell.length_a   1.000
_cell.length_b   1.000
_cell.length_c   1.000
_cell.angle_alpha   90.00
_cell.angle_beta   90.00
_cell.angle_gamma   90.00
#
_symmetry.space_group_name_H-M   'P 1'
#
loop_
_entity.id
_entity.type
_entity.pdbx_description
1 polymer ?
#
loop_
_entity_poly.entity_id
_entity_poly.type
_entity_poly.pdbx_seq_one_letter_code
_entity_poly.pdbx_strand_id
1 'polypeptide(L)'
;MPRNIEIIEEQIDTLKSSLSSLQGQCSLLDEQITQHKDKLKQLLGNKERYVKSVELLNLVSEATKTKTKLGFEKIVTYALRYIYNSDYSFELEFGRQGNLSKLDFNVKTPDCKEPLDLLDSQA
;
A
#
# COMPACT_ATOMS: atom_id res chain seq x y z
N MET A 1 15.64 56.35 50.89
CA MET A 1 14.49 56.40 49.97
C MET A 1 13.32 55.67 50.63
N PRO A 2 12.05 56.00 50.34
CA PRO A 2 10.93 55.35 51.04
C PRO A 2 10.81 53.89 50.59
N ARG A 3 10.88 52.97 51.55
CA ARG A 3 10.83 51.49 51.43
C ARG A 3 9.77 50.93 50.47
N ASN A 4 8.69 51.68 50.25
CA ASN A 4 7.63 51.30 49.30
C ASN A 4 8.09 51.38 47.84
N ILE A 5 9.05 52.25 47.50
CA ILE A 5 9.61 52.37 46.15
C ILE A 5 10.47 51.14 45.83
N GLU A 6 11.32 50.70 46.78
CA GLU A 6 12.16 49.50 46.60
C GLU A 6 11.31 48.23 46.36
N ILE A 7 10.21 48.07 47.08
CA ILE A 7 9.29 46.93 46.89
C ILE A 7 8.65 46.96 45.50
N ILE A 8 8.27 48.14 45.01
CA ILE A 8 7.68 48.29 43.68
C ILE A 8 8.71 48.00 42.59
N GLU A 9 9.96 48.43 42.76
CA GLU A 9 11.05 48.15 41.83
C GLU A 9 11.33 46.64 41.73
N GLU A 10 11.36 45.93 42.86
CA GLU A 10 11.56 44.47 42.89
C GLU A 10 10.40 43.72 42.20
N GLN A 11 9.16 44.18 42.38
CA GLN A 11 8.00 43.63 41.68
C GLN A 11 8.05 43.88 40.17
N ILE A 12 8.48 45.08 39.75
CA ILE A 12 8.66 45.42 38.34
C ILE A 12 9.71 44.51 37.69
N ASP A 13 10.83 44.26 38.36
CA ASP A 13 11.88 43.40 37.81
C ASP A 13 11.46 41.93 37.76
N THR A 14 10.71 41.46 38.74
CA THR A 14 10.09 40.13 38.71
C THR A 14 9.10 39.98 37.55
N LEU A 15 8.27 40.99 37.31
CA LEU A 15 7.33 41.03 36.19
C LEU A 15 8.04 41.06 34.84
N LYS A 16 9.11 41.85 34.69
CA LYS A 16 9.94 41.87 33.47
C LYS A 16 10.54 40.50 33.19
N SER A 17 11.12 39.86 34.21
CA SER A 17 11.71 38.52 34.07
C SER A 17 10.66 37.48 33.64
N SER A 18 9.47 37.53 34.26
CA SER A 18 8.35 36.67 33.90
C SER A 18 7.86 36.93 32.47
N LEU A 19 7.77 38.19 32.05
CA LEU A 19 7.36 38.58 30.71
C LEU A 19 8.37 38.11 29.65
N SER A 20 9.68 38.27 29.89
CA SER A 20 10.72 37.76 29.00
C SER A 20 10.71 36.23 28.91
N SER A 21 10.49 35.53 30.03
CA SER A 21 10.35 34.07 30.03
C SER A 21 9.14 33.63 29.20
N LEU A 22 7.99 34.26 29.41
CA LEU A 22 6.76 33.95 28.68
C LEU A 22 6.90 34.24 27.18
N GLN A 23 7.55 35.34 26.80
CA GLN A 23 7.86 35.65 25.40
C GLN A 23 8.73 34.55 24.76
N GLY A 24 9.76 34.08 25.46
CA GLY A 24 10.59 32.98 24.98
C GLY A 24 9.79 31.67 24.79
N GLN A 25 8.89 31.35 25.72
CA GLN A 25 8.00 30.20 25.59
C GLN A 25 7.05 30.32 24.40
N CYS A 26 6.47 31.50 24.18
CA CYS A 26 5.62 31.76 23.01
C CYS A 26 6.40 31.59 21.70
N SER A 27 7.62 32.11 21.60
CA SER A 27 8.46 31.94 20.42
C SER A 27 8.80 30.47 20.14
N LEU A 28 9.08 29.68 21.18
CA LEU A 28 9.31 28.24 21.04
C LEU A 28 8.05 27.50 20.56
N LEU A 29 6.88 27.85 21.09
CA LEU A 29 5.60 27.28 20.64
C LEU A 29 5.32 27.62 19.18
N ASP A 30 5.58 28.85 18.75
CA ASP A 30 5.41 29.27 17.35
C ASP A 30 6.33 28.49 16.41
N GLU A 31 7.58 28.24 16.82
CA GLU A 31 8.51 27.40 16.07
C GLU A 31 7.99 25.96 15.97
N GLN A 32 7.54 25.38 17.09
CA GLN A 32 6.98 24.02 17.11
C GLN A 32 5.72 23.90 16.22
N ILE A 33 4.83 24.89 16.26
CA ILE A 33 3.65 24.94 15.40
C ILE A 33 4.05 24.92 13.93
N THR A 34 5.08 25.68 13.56
CA THR A 34 5.59 25.74 12.19
C THR A 34 6.18 24.40 11.77
N GLN A 35 7.05 23.81 12.59
CA GLN A 35 7.64 22.49 12.34
C GLN A 35 6.57 21.40 12.19
N HIS A 36 5.52 21.42 13.02
CA HIS A 36 4.44 20.46 12.95
C HIS A 36 3.56 20.63 11.71
N LYS A 37 3.30 21.86 11.27
CA LYS A 37 2.61 22.12 9.99
C LYS A 37 3.37 21.56 8.81
N ASP A 38 4.69 21.75 8.77
CA ASP A 38 5.53 21.22 7.70
C ASP A 38 5.56 19.69 7.71
N LYS A 39 5.70 19.08 8.90
CA LYS A 39 5.65 17.62 9.05
C LYS A 39 4.30 17.06 8.60
N LEU A 40 3.19 17.73 8.94
CA LEU A 40 1.84 17.32 8.52
C LEU A 40 1.71 17.36 6.99
N LYS A 41 2.22 18.42 6.35
CA LYS A 41 2.23 18.54 4.88
C LYS A 41 3.03 17.40 4.23
N GLN A 42 4.20 17.07 4.78
CA GLN A 42 5.00 15.94 4.30
C GLN A 42 4.28 14.59 4.45
N LEU A 43 3.64 14.36 5.60
CA LEU A 43 2.88 13.13 5.86
C LEU A 43 1.69 12.97 4.91
N LEU A 44 0.97 14.06 4.61
CA LEU A 44 -0.10 14.05 3.62
C LEU A 44 0.42 13.70 2.22
N GLY A 45 1.55 14.30 1.80
CA GLY A 45 2.18 13.95 0.53
C GLY A 45 2.69 12.50 0.48
N ASN A 46 3.17 11.97 1.60
CA ASN A 46 3.54 10.55 1.70
C ASN A 46 2.32 9.64 1.57
N LYS A 47 1.23 9.95 2.28
CA LYS A 47 -0.02 9.19 2.21
C LYS A 47 -0.53 9.09 0.77
N GLU A 48 -0.57 10.20 0.05
CA GLU A 48 -1.03 10.20 -1.34
C GLU A 48 -0.12 9.36 -2.26
N ARG A 49 1.20 9.46 -2.08
CA ARG A 49 2.16 8.63 -2.81
C ARG A 49 1.94 7.14 -2.54
N TYR A 50 1.76 6.75 -1.28
CA TYR A 50 1.49 5.35 -0.93
C TYR A 50 0.22 4.81 -1.59
N VAL A 51 -0.88 5.57 -1.56
CA VAL A 51 -2.14 5.17 -2.22
C VAL A 51 -1.91 4.94 -3.72
N LYS A 52 -1.29 5.91 -4.40
CA LYS A 52 -0.98 5.80 -5.84
C LYS A 52 -0.04 4.63 -6.16
N SER A 53 0.96 4.38 -5.32
CA SER A 53 1.88 3.25 -5.51
C SER A 53 1.18 1.90 -5.36
N VAL A 54 0.25 1.76 -4.42
CA VAL A 54 -0.55 0.53 -4.25
C VAL A 54 -1.47 0.31 -5.44
N GLU A 55 -2.15 1.36 -5.92
CA GLU A 55 -2.98 1.30 -7.13
C GLU A 55 -2.16 0.86 -8.35
N LEU A 56 -0.97 1.46 -8.55
CA LEU A 56 -0.07 1.09 -9.63
C LEU A 56 0.38 -0.38 -9.52
N LEU A 57 0.73 -0.84 -8.32
CA LEU A 57 1.15 -2.22 -8.11
C LEU A 57 0.02 -3.20 -8.43
N ASN A 58 -1.22 -2.88 -8.05
CA ASN A 58 -2.39 -3.70 -8.38
C ASN A 58 -2.60 -3.77 -9.89
N LEU A 59 -2.54 -2.64 -10.59
CA LEU A 59 -2.66 -2.57 -12.06
C LEU A 59 -1.56 -3.41 -12.75
N VAL A 60 -0.31 -3.26 -12.31
CA VAL A 60 0.81 -4.03 -12.86
C VAL A 60 0.64 -5.53 -12.58
N SER A 61 0.17 -5.90 -11.37
CA SER A 61 -0.08 -7.30 -11.02
C SER A 61 -1.16 -7.91 -11.90
N GLU A 62 -2.27 -7.21 -12.12
CA GLU A 62 -3.37 -7.69 -12.95
C GLU A 62 -2.96 -7.81 -14.42
N ALA A 63 -2.29 -6.78 -14.96
CA ALA A 63 -1.78 -6.80 -16.32
C ALA A 63 -0.78 -7.94 -16.55
N THR A 64 0.10 -8.18 -15.57
CA THR A 64 1.06 -9.29 -15.60
C THR A 64 0.34 -10.63 -15.61
N LYS A 65 -0.62 -10.85 -14.68
CA LYS A 65 -1.41 -12.09 -14.64
C LYS A 65 -2.12 -12.37 -15.96
N THR A 66 -2.76 -11.36 -16.54
CA THR A 66 -3.46 -11.50 -17.82
C THR A 66 -2.51 -11.83 -18.96
N LYS A 67 -1.37 -11.15 -19.07
CA LYS A 67 -0.36 -11.46 -20.10
C LYS A 67 0.23 -12.85 -19.94
N THR A 68 0.57 -13.25 -18.72
CA THR A 68 1.08 -14.59 -18.42
C THR A 68 0.05 -15.66 -18.75
N LYS A 69 -1.22 -15.45 -18.34
CA LYS A 69 -2.35 -16.33 -18.67
C LYS A 69 -2.44 -16.55 -20.17
N LEU A 70 -2.65 -15.48 -20.93
CA LEU A 70 -2.83 -15.54 -22.39
C LEU A 70 -1.62 -16.16 -23.10
N GLY A 71 -0.40 -15.81 -22.69
CA GLY A 71 0.81 -16.34 -23.30
C GLY A 71 0.94 -17.85 -23.08
N PHE A 72 0.76 -18.29 -21.84
CA PHE A 72 0.93 -19.69 -21.47
C PHE A 72 -0.20 -20.57 -22.03
N GLU A 73 -1.46 -20.14 -21.91
CA GLU A 73 -2.61 -20.82 -22.52
C GLU A 73 -2.43 -21.02 -24.02
N LYS A 74 -1.96 -19.98 -24.73
CA LYS A 74 -1.70 -20.05 -26.16
C LYS A 74 -0.63 -21.09 -26.48
N ILE A 75 0.53 -21.02 -25.81
CA ILE A 75 1.67 -21.93 -26.05
C ILE A 75 1.26 -23.39 -25.83
N VAL A 76 0.64 -23.68 -24.68
CA VAL A 76 0.28 -25.05 -24.33
C VAL A 76 -0.85 -25.57 -25.22
N THR A 77 -1.85 -24.74 -25.52
CA THR A 77 -2.91 -25.10 -26.47
C THR A 77 -2.34 -25.48 -27.84
N TYR A 78 -1.39 -24.69 -28.38
CA TYR A 78 -0.77 -25.02 -29.66
C TYR A 78 0.01 -26.35 -29.60
N ALA A 79 0.77 -26.58 -28.53
CA ALA A 79 1.51 -27.82 -28.37
C ALA A 79 0.57 -29.04 -28.30
N LEU A 80 -0.50 -28.97 -27.52
CA LEU A 80 -1.48 -30.05 -27.40
C LEU A 80 -2.17 -30.34 -28.74
N ARG A 81 -2.62 -29.31 -29.45
CA ARG A 81 -3.24 -29.46 -30.77
C ARG A 81 -2.28 -30.07 -31.78
N TYR A 82 -1.01 -29.70 -31.74
CA TYR A 82 0.01 -30.24 -32.63
C TYR A 82 0.28 -31.74 -32.37
N ILE A 83 0.37 -32.15 -31.10
CA ILE A 83 0.66 -33.54 -30.73
C ILE A 83 -0.55 -34.45 -30.98
N TYR A 84 -1.75 -34.02 -30.59
CA TYR A 84 -2.95 -34.86 -30.62
C TYR A 84 -3.85 -34.65 -31.83
N ASN A 85 -3.52 -33.70 -32.72
CA ASN A 85 -4.28 -33.35 -33.93
C ASN A 85 -5.81 -33.21 -33.70
N SER A 86 -6.17 -32.56 -32.60
CA SER A 86 -7.55 -32.45 -32.11
C SER A 86 -7.74 -31.17 -31.31
N ASP A 87 -8.99 -30.78 -31.06
CA ASP A 87 -9.37 -29.48 -30.48
C ASP A 87 -9.18 -29.38 -28.97
N TYR A 88 -7.96 -29.63 -28.50
CA TYR A 88 -7.57 -29.37 -27.12
C TYR A 88 -7.48 -27.87 -26.84
N SER A 89 -7.77 -27.45 -25.61
CA SER A 89 -7.44 -26.11 -25.11
C SER A 89 -6.92 -26.17 -23.68
N PHE A 90 -6.06 -25.21 -23.34
CA PHE A 90 -5.46 -25.07 -22.02
C PHE A 90 -5.91 -23.76 -21.40
N GLU A 91 -6.34 -23.81 -20.14
CA GLU A 91 -6.79 -22.66 -19.37
C GLU A 91 -6.09 -22.57 -18.01
N LEU A 92 -5.73 -21.36 -17.62
CA LEU A 92 -5.13 -21.05 -16.32
C LEU A 92 -6.11 -20.25 -15.46
N GLU A 93 -6.32 -20.71 -14.23
CA GLU A 93 -7.13 -19.99 -13.25
C GLU A 93 -6.28 -19.59 -12.04
N PHE A 94 -6.10 -18.28 -11.90
CA PHE A 94 -5.42 -17.69 -10.75
C PHE A 94 -6.43 -17.53 -9.61
N GLY A 95 -6.26 -18.30 -8.55
CA GLY A 95 -7.09 -18.26 -7.35
C GLY A 95 -6.34 -17.79 -6.11
N ARG A 96 -7.05 -17.76 -4.98
CA ARG A 96 -6.49 -17.56 -3.64
C ARG A 96 -7.09 -18.59 -2.68
N GLN A 97 -6.23 -19.20 -1.87
CA GLN A 97 -6.65 -20.04 -0.75
C GLN A 97 -6.12 -19.40 0.54
N GLY A 98 -6.97 -18.62 1.21
CA GLY A 98 -6.55 -17.75 2.30
C GLY A 98 -5.50 -16.74 1.81
N ASN A 99 -4.30 -16.79 2.40
CA ASN A 99 -3.17 -15.92 2.03
C ASN A 99 -2.25 -16.51 0.94
N LEU A 100 -2.49 -17.76 0.51
CA LEU A 100 -1.68 -18.42 -0.49
C LEU A 100 -2.26 -18.18 -1.90
N SER A 101 -1.37 -17.87 -2.83
CA SER A 101 -1.72 -17.82 -4.26
C SER A 101 -1.92 -19.25 -4.76
N LYS A 102 -3.06 -19.51 -5.42
CA LYS A 102 -3.36 -20.79 -6.06
C LYS A 102 -3.34 -20.61 -7.57
N LEU A 103 -2.85 -21.61 -8.29
CA LEU A 103 -2.90 -21.65 -9.75
C LEU A 103 -3.45 -23.02 -10.15
N ASP A 104 -4.60 -23.00 -10.81
CA ASP A 104 -5.26 -24.19 -11.31
C ASP A 104 -5.01 -24.31 -12.82
N PHE A 105 -4.61 -25.51 -13.24
CA PHE A 105 -4.27 -25.84 -14.62
C PHE A 105 -5.37 -26.72 -15.20
N ASN A 106 -6.13 -26.18 -16.15
CA ASN A 106 -7.30 -26.85 -16.72
C ASN A 106 -7.03 -27.23 -18.17
N VAL A 107 -7.14 -28.52 -18.50
CA VAL A 107 -7.05 -29.03 -19.87
C VAL A 107 -8.45 -29.39 -20.35
N LYS A 108 -8.92 -28.74 -21.41
CA LYS A 108 -10.17 -29.11 -22.07
C LYS A 108 -9.87 -30.05 -23.21
N THR A 109 -10.52 -31.21 -23.17
CA THR A 109 -10.46 -32.22 -24.23
C THR A 109 -11.78 -32.19 -25.00
N PRO A 110 -11.79 -32.56 -26.29
CA PRO A 110 -13.02 -32.58 -27.09
C PRO A 110 -14.10 -33.55 -26.54
N ASP A 111 -13.69 -34.56 -25.76
CA ASP A 111 -14.56 -35.62 -25.28
C ASP A 111 -15.07 -35.44 -23.83
N CYS A 112 -14.42 -34.58 -23.02
CA CYS A 112 -14.87 -34.32 -21.64
C CYS A 112 -15.73 -33.05 -21.55
N LYS A 113 -17.03 -33.25 -21.32
CA LYS A 113 -17.99 -32.17 -21.05
C LYS A 113 -18.04 -31.72 -19.59
N GLU A 114 -17.50 -32.53 -18.67
CA GLU A 114 -17.48 -32.27 -17.23
C GLU A 114 -16.04 -32.17 -16.71
N PRO A 115 -15.79 -31.33 -15.69
CA PRO A 115 -14.48 -31.22 -15.06
C PRO A 115 -14.11 -32.54 -14.38
N LEU A 116 -13.03 -33.17 -14.83
CA LEU A 116 -12.48 -34.37 -14.23
C LEU A 116 -11.28 -33.99 -13.38
N ASP A 117 -11.33 -34.23 -12.06
CA ASP A 117 -10.13 -34.15 -11.24
C ASP A 117 -9.30 -35.42 -11.50
N LEU A 118 -8.11 -35.24 -12.07
CA LEU A 118 -7.19 -36.36 -12.34
C LEU A 118 -6.76 -37.05 -11.03
N LEU A 119 -6.88 -36.37 -9.88
CA LEU A 119 -6.61 -36.95 -8.56
C LEU A 119 -7.76 -37.83 -8.04
N ASP A 120 -9.00 -37.60 -8.49
CA ASP A 120 -10.15 -38.44 -8.14
C ASP A 120 -10.18 -39.75 -8.97
N SER A 121 -9.34 -39.85 -10.02
CA SER A 121 -9.26 -41.03 -10.90
C SER A 121 -8.53 -42.25 -10.29
N GLN A 122 -8.23 -42.25 -9.00
CA GLN A 122 -7.78 -43.42 -8.26
C GLN A 122 -8.91 -44.04 -7.42
N ALA A 123 -9.76 -44.84 -8.06
CA ALA A 123 -10.50 -45.96 -7.45
C ALA A 123 -10.85 -47.01 -8.51
#